data_AF-L0E245-F1
#
_entry.id   AF-L0E245-F1
#
_cell.length_a   1.000
_cell.length_b   1.000
_cell.length_c   1.000
_cell.angle_alpha   90.00
_cell.angle_beta   90.00
_cell.angle_gamma   90.00
#
_symmetry.space_group_name_H-M   'P 1'
#
loop_
_entity.id
_entity.type
_entity.pdbx_description
1 polymer ?
#
loop_
_entity_poly.entity_id
_entity_poly.type
_entity_poly.pdbx_seq_one_letter_code
_entity_poly.pdbx_strand_id
1 'polypeptide(L)'
;MERLLRENQEQLTRQATHDALTGLRNRPALQQHLERAVVSARRDGARLVVLILDLDRFKNINDSLGHPFGDLVLRAIGERLQERHGQGETVGRFGGDEFLIVLEDLSKDPVAYVTDHAQSLLDCIAEPFQTERLRNLYVGGSVGVSLFPEDGTDGTVLIKNADAAMYQAKAKGRNTFCFYTQALTRAAKSRLTLETHRRKALENEEFEVFYQPQVRVESGRSSASRRWFAGEIPSTEWCCPGDSCRSRKRPG
;
A
#
# COMPACT_ATOMS: atom_id res chain seq x y z
N MET A 1 -46.34 7.98 -2.46
CA MET A 1 -45.74 7.15 -3.53
C MET A 1 -44.40 7.72 -3.99
N GLU A 2 -44.33 8.98 -4.44
CA GLU A 2 -43.10 9.61 -4.96
C GLU A 2 -41.95 9.71 -3.94
N ARG A 3 -42.25 10.01 -2.67
CA ARG A 3 -41.25 10.04 -1.59
C ARG A 3 -40.57 8.68 -1.37
N LEU A 4 -41.36 7.60 -1.41
CA LEU A 4 -40.86 6.22 -1.26
C LEU A 4 -39.98 5.81 -2.45
N LEU A 5 -40.37 6.20 -3.67
CA LEU A 5 -39.58 5.98 -4.88
C LEU A 5 -38.24 6.72 -4.83
N ARG A 6 -38.24 7.96 -4.34
CA ARG A 6 -37.03 8.79 -4.18
C ARG A 6 -36.10 8.24 -3.11
N GLU A 7 -36.64 7.87 -1.94
CA GLU A 7 -35.87 7.23 -0.85
C GLU A 7 -35.22 5.91 -1.32
N ASN A 8 -35.93 5.12 -2.12
CA ASN A 8 -35.43 3.87 -2.68
C ASN A 8 -34.36 4.11 -3.76
N GLN A 9 -34.53 5.12 -4.64
CA GLN A 9 -33.49 5.52 -5.59
C GLN A 9 -32.24 6.07 -4.90
N GLU A 10 -32.38 6.85 -3.83
CA GLU A 10 -31.27 7.38 -3.05
C GLU A 10 -30.52 6.27 -2.31
N GLN A 11 -31.22 5.25 -1.81
CA GLN A 11 -30.59 4.05 -1.24
C GLN A 11 -29.85 3.23 -2.30
N LEU A 12 -30.46 2.96 -3.45
CA LEU A 12 -29.82 2.26 -4.56
C LEU A 12 -28.57 3.00 -5.05
N THR A 13 -28.66 4.33 -5.19
CA THR A 13 -27.51 5.16 -5.58
C THR A 13 -26.39 5.10 -4.55
N ARG A 14 -26.73 5.17 -3.25
CA ARG A 14 -25.73 5.05 -2.17
C ARG A 14 -25.04 3.68 -2.18
N GLN A 15 -25.79 2.58 -2.32
CA GLN A 15 -25.22 1.24 -2.39
C GLN A 15 -24.29 1.05 -3.60
N ALA A 16 -24.61 1.67 -4.73
CA ALA A 16 -23.78 1.62 -5.92
C ALA A 16 -22.46 2.41 -5.77
N THR A 17 -22.43 3.43 -4.91
CA THR A 17 -21.33 4.42 -4.86
C THR A 17 -20.54 4.46 -3.56
N HIS A 18 -21.05 3.88 -2.47
CA HIS A 18 -20.43 3.92 -1.15
C HIS A 18 -20.14 2.52 -0.61
N ASP A 19 -19.12 2.43 0.23
CA ASP A 19 -18.75 1.24 0.98
C ASP A 19 -19.68 1.09 2.19
N ALA A 20 -20.30 -0.08 2.33
CA ALA A 20 -21.30 -0.32 3.36
C ALA A 20 -20.72 -0.32 4.79
N LEU A 21 -19.42 -0.58 4.93
CA LEU A 21 -18.77 -0.63 6.24
C LEU A 21 -18.38 0.77 6.73
N THR A 22 -17.70 1.54 5.88
CA THR A 22 -17.10 2.83 6.25
C THR A 22 -17.94 4.03 5.89
N GLY A 23 -18.95 3.88 5.03
CA GLY A 23 -19.75 4.99 4.52
C GLY A 23 -19.02 5.89 3.52
N LEU A 24 -17.73 5.64 3.24
CA LEU A 24 -16.95 6.35 2.24
C LEU A 24 -17.29 5.90 0.82
N ARG A 25 -16.77 6.58 -0.20
CA ARG A 25 -16.91 6.10 -1.59
C ARG A 25 -16.30 4.71 -1.76
N ASN A 26 -16.95 3.86 -2.54
CA ASN A 26 -16.41 2.56 -2.89
C ASN A 26 -15.42 2.66 -4.06
N ARG A 27 -14.69 1.57 -4.31
CA ARG A 27 -13.71 1.48 -5.38
C ARG A 27 -14.24 1.86 -6.78
N PRO A 28 -15.38 1.32 -7.27
CA PRO A 28 -15.92 1.73 -8.56
C PRO A 28 -16.19 3.24 -8.67
N ALA A 29 -16.80 3.83 -7.64
CA ALA A 29 -17.09 5.27 -7.62
C ALA A 29 -15.82 6.11 -7.60
N LEU A 30 -14.78 5.69 -6.87
CA LEU A 30 -13.48 6.35 -6.86
C LEU A 30 -12.78 6.29 -8.21
N GLN A 31 -12.78 5.13 -8.88
CA GLN A 31 -12.14 4.98 -10.19
C GLN A 31 -12.83 5.87 -11.23
N GLN A 32 -14.16 5.84 -11.29
CA GLN A 32 -14.93 6.69 -12.19
C GLN A 32 -14.73 8.19 -11.88
N HIS A 33 -14.57 8.54 -10.60
CA HIS A 33 -14.25 9.91 -10.19
C HIS A 33 -12.87 10.33 -10.68
N LEU A 34 -11.84 9.52 -10.43
CA LEU A 34 -10.47 9.79 -10.83
C LEU A 34 -10.32 9.92 -12.35
N GLU A 35 -10.98 9.07 -13.13
CA GLU A 35 -10.98 9.16 -14.59
C GLU A 35 -11.50 10.51 -15.08
N ARG A 36 -12.60 10.99 -14.49
CA ARG A 36 -13.17 12.32 -14.80
C ARG A 36 -12.25 13.45 -14.35
N ALA A 37 -11.67 13.35 -13.15
CA ALA A 37 -10.73 14.32 -12.61
C ALA A 37 -9.49 14.48 -13.51
N VAL A 38 -8.92 13.38 -13.99
CA VAL A 38 -7.78 13.37 -14.92
C VAL A 38 -8.13 14.06 -16.24
N VAL A 39 -9.33 13.79 -16.79
CA VAL A 39 -9.78 14.45 -18.03
C VAL A 39 -9.92 15.96 -17.81
N SER A 40 -10.51 16.40 -16.69
CA SER A 40 -10.65 17.82 -16.38
C SER A 40 -9.30 18.49 -16.17
N ALA A 41 -8.42 17.90 -15.34
CA ALA A 41 -7.10 18.44 -15.06
C ALA A 41 -6.25 18.55 -16.33
N ARG A 42 -6.35 17.57 -17.25
CA ARG A 42 -5.69 17.63 -18.55
C ARG A 42 -6.19 18.81 -19.39
N ARG A 43 -7.50 19.03 -19.44
CA ARG A 43 -8.12 20.12 -20.21
C ARG A 43 -7.72 21.49 -19.64
N ASP A 44 -7.72 21.60 -18.32
CA ASP A 44 -7.56 22.87 -17.61
C ASP A 44 -6.09 23.17 -17.26
N GLY A 45 -5.17 22.24 -17.58
CA GLY A 45 -3.75 22.35 -17.25
C GLY A 45 -3.47 22.27 -15.74
N ALA A 46 -4.42 21.74 -14.97
CA ALA A 46 -4.35 21.62 -13.52
C ALA A 46 -3.51 20.40 -13.09
N ARG A 47 -3.12 20.39 -11.82
CA ARG A 47 -2.46 19.26 -11.16
C ARG A 47 -3.47 18.51 -10.30
N LEU A 48 -3.29 17.19 -10.21
CA LEU A 48 -3.99 16.35 -9.24
C LEU A 48 -3.02 15.37 -8.61
N VAL A 49 -3.33 14.90 -7.42
CA VAL A 49 -2.52 13.92 -6.69
C VAL A 49 -3.40 12.75 -6.28
N VAL A 50 -2.85 11.54 -6.43
CA VAL A 50 -3.43 10.30 -5.92
C VAL A 50 -2.59 9.83 -4.74
N LEU A 51 -3.24 9.62 -3.60
CA LEU A 51 -2.65 8.97 -2.44
C LEU A 51 -3.32 7.62 -2.20
N ILE A 52 -2.50 6.62 -1.89
CA ILE A 52 -2.97 5.32 -1.37
C ILE A 52 -2.45 5.18 0.05
N LEU A 53 -3.38 4.96 0.98
CA LEU A 53 -3.13 4.69 2.38
C LEU A 53 -3.45 3.22 2.66
N ASP A 54 -2.54 2.51 3.33
CA ASP A 54 -2.76 1.17 3.85
C ASP A 54 -2.48 1.13 5.35
N LEU A 55 -3.35 0.46 6.11
CA LEU A 55 -3.22 0.34 7.55
C LEU A 55 -2.15 -0.69 7.93
N ASP A 56 -1.13 -0.21 8.64
CA ASP A 56 0.02 -1.03 8.96
C ASP A 56 -0.34 -2.19 9.89
N ARG A 57 -0.02 -3.41 9.44
CA ARG A 57 -0.23 -4.65 10.20
C ARG A 57 -1.69 -4.89 10.57
N PHE A 58 -2.65 -4.37 9.81
CA PHE A 58 -4.07 -4.60 10.05
C PHE A 58 -4.44 -6.09 10.08
N LYS A 59 -3.78 -6.93 9.28
CA LYS A 59 -3.92 -8.38 9.38
C LYS A 59 -3.65 -8.94 10.79
N ASN A 60 -2.64 -8.42 11.49
CA ASN A 60 -2.34 -8.86 12.86
C ASN A 60 -3.48 -8.52 13.82
N ILE A 61 -4.18 -7.39 13.59
CA ILE A 61 -5.37 -7.00 14.36
C ILE A 61 -6.48 -8.02 14.12
N ASN A 62 -6.76 -8.37 12.87
CA ASN A 62 -7.75 -9.41 12.54
C ASN A 62 -7.38 -10.77 13.11
N ASP A 63 -6.13 -11.18 12.99
CA ASP A 63 -5.65 -12.48 13.46
C ASP A 63 -5.69 -12.58 15.00
N SER A 64 -5.49 -11.47 15.72
CA SER A 64 -5.43 -11.45 17.20
C SER A 64 -6.77 -11.13 17.87
N LEU A 65 -7.59 -10.27 17.27
CA LEU A 65 -8.82 -9.70 17.86
C LEU A 65 -10.09 -10.04 17.06
N GLY A 66 -9.93 -10.70 15.90
CA GLY A 66 -11.01 -11.12 15.03
C GLY A 66 -11.47 -10.04 14.05
N HIS A 67 -12.05 -10.48 12.93
CA HIS A 67 -12.62 -9.60 11.91
C HIS A 67 -13.65 -8.58 12.44
N PRO A 68 -14.56 -8.91 13.38
CA PRO A 68 -15.50 -7.91 13.91
C PRO A 68 -14.79 -6.72 14.56
N PHE A 69 -13.62 -6.93 15.16
CA PHE A 69 -12.82 -5.86 15.73
C PHE A 69 -12.09 -5.06 14.64
N GLY A 70 -11.56 -5.72 13.61
CA GLY A 70 -11.02 -5.04 12.43
C GLY A 70 -12.06 -4.14 11.75
N ASP A 71 -13.31 -4.58 11.68
CA ASP A 71 -14.42 -3.79 11.13
C ASP A 71 -14.72 -2.53 11.95
N LEU A 72 -14.50 -2.55 13.26
CA LEU A 72 -14.60 -1.36 14.11
C LEU A 72 -13.47 -0.38 13.82
N VAL A 73 -12.25 -0.88 13.64
CA VAL A 73 -11.09 -0.05 13.28
C VAL A 73 -11.32 0.61 11.92
N LEU A 74 -11.77 -0.14 10.91
CA LEU A 74 -12.05 0.41 9.58
C LEU A 74 -13.15 1.47 9.60
N ARG A 75 -14.21 1.26 10.40
CA ARG A 75 -15.26 2.26 10.62
C ARG A 75 -14.72 3.55 11.21
N ALA A 76 -13.98 3.45 12.31
CA ALA A 76 -13.40 4.62 12.98
C ALA A 76 -12.39 5.36 12.08
N ILE A 77 -11.62 4.65 11.27
CA ILE A 77 -10.75 5.26 10.25
C ILE A 77 -11.59 5.97 9.19
N GLY A 78 -12.65 5.33 8.70
CA GLY A 78 -13.56 5.93 7.73
C GLY A 78 -14.17 7.24 8.24
N GLU A 79 -14.65 7.24 9.48
CA GLU A 79 -15.18 8.43 10.17
C GLU A 79 -14.13 9.54 10.28
N ARG A 80 -12.91 9.23 10.75
CA ARG A 80 -11.83 10.22 10.84
C ARG A 80 -11.48 10.84 9.48
N LEU A 81 -11.38 10.01 8.44
CA LEU A 81 -11.12 10.48 7.08
C LEU A 81 -12.27 11.34 6.55
N GLN A 82 -13.50 11.01 6.95
CA GLN A 82 -14.66 11.79 6.57
C GLN A 82 -14.71 13.14 7.28
N GLU A 83 -14.35 13.21 8.56
CA GLU A 83 -14.32 14.48 9.30
C GLU A 83 -13.18 15.40 8.84
N ARG A 84 -12.07 14.81 8.38
CA ARG A 84 -10.90 15.53 7.90
C ARG A 84 -11.07 16.15 6.51
N HIS A 85 -11.89 15.55 5.63
CA HIS A 85 -11.80 15.84 4.20
C HIS A 85 -12.02 17.34 3.88
N GLY A 86 -11.10 17.91 3.11
CA GLY A 86 -11.18 19.30 2.66
C GLY A 86 -12.08 19.51 1.43
N GLN A 87 -12.26 20.76 1.01
CA GLN A 87 -12.79 21.05 -0.34
C GLN A 87 -11.78 20.59 -1.39
N GLY A 88 -12.24 19.94 -2.46
CA GLY A 88 -11.38 19.41 -3.53
C GLY A 88 -10.67 18.09 -3.17
N GLU A 89 -11.02 17.48 -2.04
CA GLU A 89 -10.55 16.16 -1.63
C GLU A 89 -11.67 15.12 -1.79
N THR A 90 -11.36 14.01 -2.45
CA THR A 90 -12.24 12.85 -2.52
C THR A 90 -11.57 11.65 -1.87
N VAL A 91 -12.22 11.07 -0.88
CA VAL A 91 -11.74 9.87 -0.17
C VAL A 91 -12.69 8.70 -0.36
N GLY A 92 -12.13 7.50 -0.45
CA GLY A 92 -12.91 6.28 -0.50
C GLY A 92 -12.11 5.05 -0.08
N ARG A 93 -12.83 3.99 0.28
CA ARG A 93 -12.22 2.70 0.60
C ARG A 93 -12.00 1.92 -0.70
N PHE A 94 -10.73 1.64 -0.99
CA PHE A 94 -10.32 0.98 -2.22
C PHE A 94 -10.43 -0.55 -2.11
N GLY A 95 -10.22 -1.10 -0.91
CA GLY A 95 -10.47 -2.51 -0.61
C GLY A 95 -9.70 -2.95 0.64
N GLY A 96 -10.24 -3.90 1.41
CA GLY A 96 -9.58 -4.37 2.62
C GLY A 96 -9.31 -3.23 3.61
N ASP A 97 -8.02 -2.98 3.87
CA ASP A 97 -7.44 -1.92 4.69
C ASP A 97 -6.84 -0.76 3.88
N GLU A 98 -7.12 -0.71 2.58
CA GLU A 98 -6.63 0.33 1.67
C GLU A 98 -7.68 1.43 1.44
N PHE A 99 -7.23 2.68 1.53
CA PHE A 99 -7.98 3.88 1.25
C PHE A 99 -7.31 4.66 0.12
N LEU A 100 -8.11 5.24 -0.77
CA LEU A 100 -7.64 6.06 -1.87
C LEU A 100 -8.15 7.49 -1.70
N ILE A 101 -7.23 8.44 -1.80
CA ILE A 101 -7.50 9.87 -1.71
C ILE A 101 -7.09 10.52 -3.02
N VAL A 102 -7.96 11.37 -3.56
CA VAL A 102 -7.71 12.19 -4.74
C VAL A 102 -7.76 13.65 -4.32
N LEU A 103 -6.69 14.38 -4.58
CA LEU A 103 -6.59 15.82 -4.37
C LEU A 103 -6.62 16.51 -5.74
N GLU A 104 -7.60 17.37 -5.95
CA GLU A 104 -7.84 18.06 -7.21
C GLU A 104 -7.51 19.56 -7.10
N ASP A 105 -7.51 20.26 -8.25
CA ASP A 105 -7.34 21.71 -8.35
C ASP A 105 -6.10 22.26 -7.63
N LEU A 106 -5.01 21.50 -7.69
CA LEU A 106 -3.77 21.87 -7.01
C LEU A 106 -3.00 22.96 -7.77
N SER A 107 -2.27 23.77 -7.01
CA SER A 107 -1.35 24.77 -7.56
C SER A 107 -0.24 24.12 -8.39
N LYS A 108 0.52 24.94 -9.14
CA LYS A 108 1.61 24.45 -10.01
C LYS A 108 2.72 23.73 -9.26
N ASP A 109 2.91 24.02 -7.98
CA ASP A 109 3.85 23.30 -7.10
C ASP A 109 3.08 22.65 -5.95
N PRO A 110 2.58 21.41 -6.14
CA PRO A 110 1.78 20.73 -5.14
C PRO A 110 2.62 20.08 -4.04
N VAL A 111 3.96 20.01 -4.16
CA VAL A 111 4.79 19.09 -3.36
C VAL A 111 4.74 19.43 -1.87
N ALA A 112 4.87 20.72 -1.52
CA ALA A 112 4.81 21.14 -0.12
C ALA A 112 3.42 20.85 0.50
N TYR A 113 2.35 21.24 -0.20
CA TYR A 113 0.98 20.98 0.23
C TYR A 113 0.69 19.48 0.42
N VAL A 114 1.12 18.65 -0.53
CA VAL A 114 0.91 17.20 -0.48
C VAL A 114 1.73 16.55 0.63
N THR A 115 2.93 17.07 0.90
CA THR A 115 3.77 16.62 2.01
C THR A 115 3.08 16.87 3.35
N ASP A 116 2.59 18.09 3.56
CA ASP A 116 1.87 18.45 4.78
C ASP A 116 0.55 17.66 4.91
N HIS A 117 -0.17 17.48 3.80
CA HIS A 117 -1.41 16.69 3.77
C HIS A 117 -1.15 15.22 4.10
N ALA A 118 -0.12 14.60 3.54
CA ALA A 118 0.24 13.22 3.81
C ALA A 118 0.71 13.02 5.26
N GLN A 119 1.46 13.97 5.83
CA GLN A 119 1.85 13.91 7.24
C GLN A 119 0.63 14.04 8.15
N SER A 120 -0.23 15.03 7.92
CA SER A 120 -1.46 15.20 8.69
C SER A 120 -2.41 14.00 8.55
N LEU A 121 -2.42 13.32 7.41
CA LEU A 121 -3.15 12.07 7.22
C LEU A 121 -2.59 10.98 8.14
N LEU A 122 -1.27 10.80 8.19
CA LEU A 122 -0.63 9.82 9.09
C LEU A 122 -0.91 10.14 10.57
N ASP A 123 -0.83 11.41 10.96
CA ASP A 123 -1.08 11.84 12.33
C ASP A 123 -2.52 11.55 12.76
N CYS A 124 -3.49 11.80 11.88
CA CYS A 124 -4.91 11.48 12.09
C CYS A 124 -5.16 9.98 12.29
N ILE A 125 -4.45 9.13 11.54
CA ILE A 125 -4.54 7.67 11.66
C ILE A 125 -3.90 7.18 12.96
N ALA A 126 -2.78 7.81 13.35
CA ALA A 126 -2.03 7.46 14.55
C ALA A 126 -2.75 7.78 15.87
N GLU A 127 -3.82 8.58 15.84
CA GLU A 127 -4.62 8.85 17.03
C GLU A 127 -5.16 7.54 17.64
N PRO A 128 -5.05 7.36 18.97
CA PRO A 128 -5.44 6.11 19.61
C PRO A 128 -6.94 5.85 19.48
N PHE A 129 -7.31 4.62 19.14
CA PHE A 129 -8.70 4.19 19.17
C PHE A 129 -9.11 3.91 20.61
N GLN A 130 -10.22 4.53 21.02
CA GLN A 130 -10.92 4.17 22.25
C GLN A 130 -12.05 3.21 21.90
N THR A 131 -11.92 1.96 22.32
CA THR A 131 -13.01 0.97 22.20
C THR A 131 -13.43 0.54 23.59
N GLU A 132 -14.67 0.08 23.73
CA GLU A 132 -15.19 -0.43 25.02
C GLU A 132 -14.33 -1.58 25.58
N ARG A 133 -13.65 -2.34 24.71
CA ARG A 133 -12.88 -3.55 25.06
C ARG A 133 -11.38 -3.32 25.19
N LEU A 134 -10.82 -2.31 24.51
CA LEU A 134 -9.39 -2.02 24.44
C LEU A 134 -9.18 -0.51 24.46
N ARG A 135 -8.43 -0.05 25.47
CA ARG A 135 -7.94 1.34 25.55
C ARG A 135 -6.61 1.44 24.81
N ASN A 136 -6.43 2.54 24.07
CA ASN A 136 -5.16 2.93 23.45
C ASN A 136 -4.63 1.93 22.40
N LEU A 137 -5.49 1.50 21.47
CA LEU A 137 -5.01 0.81 20.27
C LEU A 137 -4.40 1.84 19.31
N TYR A 138 -3.16 1.61 18.89
CA TYR A 138 -2.47 2.44 17.92
C TYR A 138 -2.40 1.70 16.58
N VAL A 139 -2.82 2.38 15.52
CA VAL A 139 -2.72 1.88 14.14
C VAL A 139 -1.88 2.88 13.36
N GLY A 140 -0.85 2.39 12.67
CA GLY A 140 -0.05 3.21 11.76
C GLY A 140 -0.59 3.14 10.34
N GLY A 141 -0.14 4.07 9.50
CA GLY A 141 -0.43 4.06 8.07
C GLY A 141 0.84 4.10 7.24
N SER A 142 0.82 3.44 6.08
CA SER A 142 1.81 3.66 5.04
C SER A 142 1.13 4.34 3.85
N VAL A 143 1.70 5.45 3.38
CA VAL A 143 1.11 6.26 2.30
C VAL A 143 2.02 6.29 1.07
N GLY A 144 1.42 6.09 -0.09
CA GLY A 144 2.08 6.26 -1.39
C GLY A 144 1.45 7.40 -2.16
N VAL A 145 2.28 8.23 -2.79
CA VAL A 145 1.85 9.47 -3.46
C VAL A 145 2.26 9.44 -4.93
N SER A 146 1.34 9.81 -5.82
CA SER A 146 1.55 9.88 -7.28
C SER A 146 0.94 11.18 -7.83
N LEU A 147 1.72 11.93 -8.59
CA LEU A 147 1.36 13.23 -9.15
C LEU A 147 0.95 13.12 -10.61
N PHE A 148 -0.12 13.80 -10.99
CA PHE A 148 -0.45 14.01 -12.39
C PHE A 148 -0.04 15.42 -12.83
N PRO A 149 0.58 15.56 -14.02
CA PRO A 149 0.84 14.53 -15.02
C PRO A 149 2.21 13.81 -14.89
N GLU A 150 3.03 14.17 -13.90
CA GLU A 150 4.44 13.75 -13.79
C GLU A 150 4.61 12.22 -13.68
N ASP A 151 3.76 11.58 -12.90
CA ASP A 151 3.83 10.16 -12.56
C ASP A 151 2.84 9.32 -13.39
N GLY A 152 2.02 9.92 -14.25
CA GLY A 152 1.08 9.20 -15.08
C GLY A 152 0.04 10.10 -15.74
N THR A 153 -0.51 9.63 -16.86
CA THR A 153 -1.49 10.40 -17.65
C THR A 153 -2.92 9.86 -17.56
N ASP A 154 -3.14 8.72 -16.90
CA ASP A 154 -4.44 8.11 -16.67
C ASP A 154 -4.56 7.60 -15.23
N GLY A 155 -5.80 7.44 -14.76
CA GLY A 155 -6.08 7.05 -13.38
C GLY A 155 -5.49 5.69 -13.00
N THR A 156 -5.44 4.74 -13.93
CA THR A 156 -4.92 3.39 -13.64
C THR A 156 -3.41 3.43 -13.40
N VAL A 157 -2.67 4.19 -14.20
CA VAL A 157 -1.21 4.37 -14.01
C VAL A 157 -0.93 5.12 -12.72
N LEU A 158 -1.69 6.17 -12.40
CA LEU A 158 -1.50 6.94 -11.17
C LEU A 158 -1.71 6.08 -9.92
N ILE A 159 -2.78 5.28 -9.87
CA ILE A 159 -3.06 4.33 -8.79
C ILE A 159 -1.90 3.34 -8.64
N LYS A 160 -1.47 2.74 -9.75
CA LYS A 160 -0.37 1.76 -9.74
C LYS A 160 0.94 2.36 -9.21
N ASN A 161 1.24 3.60 -9.57
CA ASN A 161 2.46 4.27 -9.15
C ASN A 161 2.38 4.73 -7.69
N ALA A 162 1.21 5.16 -7.21
CA ALA A 162 0.96 5.41 -5.80
C ALA A 162 1.13 4.12 -4.97
N ASP A 163 0.63 2.97 -5.45
CA ASP A 163 0.81 1.67 -4.79
C ASP A 163 2.29 1.28 -4.67
N ALA A 164 3.07 1.46 -5.74
CA ALA A 164 4.52 1.23 -5.70
C ALA A 164 5.23 2.13 -4.67
N ALA A 165 4.78 3.38 -4.52
CA ALA A 165 5.30 4.30 -3.54
C ALA A 165 4.90 3.92 -2.10
N MET A 166 3.65 3.49 -1.89
CA MET A 166 3.15 2.98 -0.61
C MET A 166 3.94 1.74 -0.18
N TYR A 167 4.21 0.84 -1.13
CA TYR A 167 5.04 -0.33 -0.88
C TYR A 167 6.44 0.07 -0.38
N GLN A 168 7.03 1.10 -0.97
CA GLN A 168 8.30 1.65 -0.50
C GLN A 168 8.20 2.25 0.91
N ALA A 169 7.11 2.94 1.24
CA ALA A 169 6.86 3.43 2.61
C ALA A 169 6.84 2.29 3.63
N LYS A 170 6.18 1.18 3.31
CA LYS A 170 6.20 -0.04 4.14
C LYS A 170 7.61 -0.60 4.31
N ALA A 171 8.43 -0.54 3.27
CA ALA A 171 9.82 -1.02 3.30
C ALA A 171 10.76 -0.09 4.08
N LYS A 172 10.49 1.22 4.13
CA LYS A 172 11.30 2.22 4.87
C LYS A 172 11.07 2.23 6.37
N GLY A 173 10.10 1.48 6.87
CA GLY A 173 9.84 1.40 8.31
C GLY A 173 8.36 1.46 8.69
N ARG A 174 7.46 1.71 7.72
CA ARG A 174 6.03 1.99 7.96
C ARG A 174 5.80 3.32 8.68
N ASN A 175 4.55 3.69 8.93
CA ASN A 175 4.19 4.97 9.55
C ASN A 175 4.85 6.20 8.87
N THR A 176 4.84 6.20 7.54
CA THR A 176 5.49 7.23 6.70
C THR A 176 4.79 7.28 5.35
N PHE A 177 5.05 8.35 4.59
CA PHE A 177 4.66 8.45 3.20
C PHE A 177 5.90 8.35 2.27
N CYS A 178 5.67 8.06 1.00
CA CYS A 178 6.67 8.14 -0.06
C CYS A 178 6.05 8.68 -1.34
N PHE A 179 6.78 9.57 -2.02
CA PHE A 179 6.49 9.95 -3.39
C PHE A 179 6.93 8.86 -4.36
N TYR A 180 6.16 8.70 -5.42
CA TYR A 180 6.54 7.86 -6.54
C TYR A 180 7.81 8.38 -7.19
N THR A 181 8.64 7.45 -7.63
CA THR A 181 9.69 7.72 -8.60
C THR A 181 9.76 6.55 -9.57
N GLN A 182 10.21 6.77 -10.80
CA GLN A 182 10.31 5.70 -11.80
C GLN A 182 11.20 4.53 -11.33
N ALA A 183 12.18 4.80 -10.44
CA ALA A 183 13.01 3.77 -9.81
C ALA A 183 12.19 2.81 -8.92
N LEU A 184 11.13 3.29 -8.26
CA LEU A 184 10.26 2.45 -7.42
C LEU A 184 9.50 1.42 -8.25
N THR A 185 8.96 1.80 -9.41
CA THR A 185 8.31 0.83 -10.32
C THR A 185 9.29 -0.26 -10.75
N ARG A 186 10.55 0.09 -11.04
CA ARG A 186 11.58 -0.89 -11.41
C ARG A 186 11.86 -1.84 -10.26
N ALA A 187 12.09 -1.31 -9.06
CA ALA A 187 12.34 -2.11 -7.85
C ALA A 187 11.17 -3.05 -7.51
N ALA A 188 9.92 -2.55 -7.58
CA ALA A 188 8.72 -3.35 -7.33
C ALA A 188 8.58 -4.51 -8.33
N LYS A 189 8.81 -4.25 -9.62
CA LYS A 189 8.82 -5.29 -10.67
C LYS A 189 9.90 -6.34 -10.42
N SER A 190 11.16 -5.91 -10.21
CA SER A 190 12.26 -6.83 -9.93
C SER A 190 11.97 -7.73 -8.73
N ARG A 191 11.31 -7.20 -7.71
CA ARG A 191 10.95 -7.98 -6.53
C ARG A 191 9.84 -8.99 -6.78
N LEU A 192 8.79 -8.62 -7.53
CA LEU A 192 7.75 -9.56 -7.93
C LEU A 192 8.30 -10.69 -8.79
N THR A 193 9.20 -10.36 -9.72
CA THR A 193 9.93 -11.34 -10.53
C THR A 193 10.71 -12.29 -9.63
N LEU A 194 11.45 -11.77 -8.65
CA LEU A 194 12.20 -12.58 -7.69
C LEU A 194 11.29 -13.48 -6.83
N GLU A 195 10.16 -12.97 -6.33
CA GLU A 195 9.21 -13.81 -5.57
C GLU A 195 8.60 -14.92 -6.41
N THR A 196 8.26 -14.61 -7.67
CA THR A 196 7.74 -15.59 -8.63
C THR A 196 8.78 -16.65 -8.92
N HIS A 197 10.02 -16.26 -9.20
CA HIS A 197 11.13 -17.19 -9.40
C HIS A 197 11.37 -18.04 -8.16
N ARG A 198 11.32 -17.47 -6.95
CA ARG A 198 11.53 -18.24 -5.72
C ARG A 198 10.43 -19.28 -5.48
N ARG A 199 9.17 -18.97 -5.81
CA ARG A 199 8.07 -19.94 -5.72
C ARG A 199 8.23 -21.06 -6.75
N LYS A 200 8.55 -20.70 -8.00
CA LYS A 200 8.82 -21.68 -9.06
C LYS A 200 10.00 -22.58 -8.72
N ALA A 201 11.12 -22.02 -8.25
CA ALA A 201 12.28 -22.79 -7.85
C ALA A 201 11.99 -23.74 -6.67
N LEU A 202 11.05 -23.37 -5.79
CA LEU A 202 10.62 -24.25 -4.70
C LEU A 202 9.72 -25.38 -5.22
N GLU A 203 8.77 -25.06 -6.11
CA GLU A 203 7.86 -26.03 -6.74
C GLU A 203 8.60 -27.02 -7.65
N ASN A 204 9.67 -26.57 -8.32
CA ASN A 204 10.46 -27.36 -9.25
C ASN A 204 11.71 -28.00 -8.61
N GLU A 205 11.89 -27.90 -7.29
CA GLU A 205 13.06 -28.40 -6.56
C GLU A 205 14.42 -27.89 -7.11
N GLU A 206 14.44 -26.68 -7.68
CA GLU A 206 15.63 -26.06 -8.31
C GLU A 206 16.63 -25.49 -7.26
N PHE A 207 16.50 -25.85 -5.99
CA PHE A 207 17.43 -25.43 -4.93
C PHE A 207 18.56 -26.45 -4.75
N GLU A 208 19.80 -26.00 -4.93
CA GLU A 208 20.98 -26.82 -4.74
C GLU A 208 21.73 -26.42 -3.46
N VAL A 209 22.27 -27.43 -2.76
CA VAL A 209 23.08 -27.23 -1.55
C VAL A 209 24.55 -27.27 -1.93
N PHE A 210 25.24 -26.16 -1.71
CA PHE A 210 26.68 -26.09 -1.87
C PHE A 210 27.37 -26.16 -0.51
N TYR A 211 28.49 -26.88 -0.49
CA TYR A 211 29.33 -27.04 0.69
C TYR A 211 30.61 -26.25 0.49
N GLN A 212 30.87 -25.28 1.37
CA GLN A 212 32.16 -24.60 1.40
C GLN A 212 33.02 -25.24 2.50
N PRO A 213 34.15 -25.87 2.17
CA PRO A 213 35.05 -26.43 3.17
C PRO A 213 35.77 -25.29 3.88
N GLN A 214 35.71 -25.28 5.21
CA GLN A 214 36.53 -24.44 6.07
C GLN A 214 37.63 -25.31 6.65
N VAL A 215 38.89 -24.95 6.42
CA VAL A 215 40.04 -25.70 6.94
C VAL A 215 40.68 -24.90 8.05
N ARG A 216 40.88 -25.54 9.20
CA ARG A 216 41.62 -24.93 10.31
C ARG A 216 43.12 -25.04 10.02
N VAL A 217 43.76 -23.89 9.78
CA VAL A 217 45.15 -23.79 9.30
C VAL A 217 46.15 -24.52 10.22
N GLU A 218 45.93 -24.47 11.54
CA GLU A 218 46.84 -25.06 12.54
C GLU A 218 46.77 -26.60 12.62
N SER A 219 45.63 -27.20 12.28
CA SER A 219 45.39 -28.64 12.53
C SER A 219 45.05 -29.46 11.29
N GLY A 220 44.89 -28.81 10.13
CA GLY A 220 44.49 -29.45 8.87
C GLY A 220 43.09 -30.07 8.88
N ARG A 221 42.32 -29.94 9.97
CA ARG A 221 40.96 -30.48 10.05
C ARG A 221 40.01 -29.60 9.25
N SER A 222 39.22 -30.22 8.38
CA SER A 222 38.15 -29.57 7.63
C SER A 222 36.81 -29.70 8.36
N SER A 223 36.05 -28.63 8.36
CA SER A 223 34.62 -28.60 8.70
C SER A 223 33.87 -27.95 7.55
N ALA A 224 32.71 -28.49 7.17
CA ALA A 224 31.92 -27.93 6.07
C ALA A 224 30.79 -27.04 6.60
N SER A 225 30.68 -25.82 6.07
CA SER A 225 29.49 -24.99 6.26
C SER A 225 28.52 -25.20 5.11
N ARG A 226 27.24 -25.45 5.41
CA ARG A 226 26.17 -25.61 4.40
C ARG A 226 25.68 -24.25 3.94
N ARG A 227 25.49 -24.08 2.62
CA ARG A 227 24.89 -22.88 2.03
C ARG A 227 23.89 -23.28 0.95
N TRP A 228 22.70 -22.66 1.00
CA TRP A 228 21.60 -22.93 0.07
C TRP A 228 21.65 -21.93 -1.08
N PHE A 229 21.46 -22.39 -2.31
CA PHE A 229 21.37 -21.55 -3.51
C PHE A 229 20.10 -21.92 -4.29
N ALA A 230 19.42 -20.92 -4.84
CA ALA A 230 18.39 -21.14 -5.85
C ALA A 230 19.08 -21.20 -7.22
N GLY A 231 18.75 -22.21 -8.03
CA GLY A 231 19.26 -22.41 -9.38
C GLY A 231 18.93 -21.29 -10.37
N GLU A 232 19.41 -21.47 -11.60
CA GLU A 232 19.62 -20.44 -12.63
C GLU A 232 18.46 -19.45 -12.83
N ILE A 233 18.74 -18.18 -12.56
CA ILE A 233 17.96 -17.06 -13.08
C ILE A 233 18.33 -16.91 -14.57
N PRO A 234 17.37 -16.71 -15.51
CA PRO A 234 17.67 -16.45 -16.91
C PRO A 234 18.18 -15.01 -17.10
N SER A 235 19.34 -14.72 -16.51
CA SER A 235 20.23 -13.58 -16.77
C SER A 235 21.42 -13.73 -15.81
N THR A 236 22.50 -14.38 -16.26
CA THR A 236 23.94 -14.28 -15.87
C THR A 236 24.39 -13.84 -14.46
N GLU A 237 23.54 -13.77 -13.44
CA GLU A 237 23.86 -13.31 -12.10
C GLU A 237 23.43 -14.36 -11.07
N TRP A 238 24.43 -14.96 -10.42
CA TRP A 238 24.26 -15.83 -9.27
C TRP A 238 23.68 -15.02 -8.11
N CYS A 239 22.50 -15.41 -7.60
CA CYS A 239 21.90 -14.71 -6.47
C CYS A 239 22.58 -15.15 -5.17
N CYS A 240 23.46 -14.29 -4.63
CA CYS A 240 24.12 -14.56 -3.36
C CYS A 240 23.09 -14.59 -2.21
N PRO A 241 23.17 -15.57 -1.27
CA PRO A 241 22.25 -15.65 -0.12
C PRO A 241 22.23 -14.40 0.76
N GLY A 242 23.28 -13.57 0.72
CA GLY A 242 23.35 -12.31 1.45
C GLY A 242 22.33 -11.26 1.00
N ASP A 243 21.93 -11.28 -0.28
CA ASP A 243 20.99 -10.33 -0.85
C ASP A 243 19.52 -10.76 -0.63
N SER A 244 19.26 -12.05 -0.46
CA SER A 244 17.92 -12.61 -0.20
C SER A 244 17.59 -12.76 1.29
N CYS A 245 18.58 -12.97 2.17
CA CYS A 245 18.37 -13.20 3.61
C CYS A 245 18.00 -11.96 4.44
N ARG A 246 18.19 -10.72 3.95
CA ARG A 246 17.84 -9.51 4.74
C ARG A 246 16.33 -9.36 5.01
N SER A 247 15.46 -10.07 4.27
CA SER A 247 14.01 -9.96 4.38
C SER A 247 13.34 -10.88 5.42
N ARG A 248 14.09 -11.82 6.03
CA ARG A 248 13.56 -12.74 7.05
C ARG A 248 14.52 -12.91 8.22
N LYS A 249 14.53 -11.94 9.15
CA LYS A 249 14.75 -12.25 10.56
C LYS A 249 13.38 -12.30 11.25
N ARG A 250 12.80 -13.49 11.40
CA ARG A 250 11.82 -13.76 12.46
C ARG A 250 12.58 -14.33 13.66
N PRO A 251 12.33 -13.88 14.90
CA PRO A 251 12.80 -14.58 16.09
C PRO A 251 11.84 -15.73 16.40
N GLY A 252 12.39 -16.91 16.74
CA GLY A 252 11.69 -18.02 17.41
C GLY A 252 10.69 -18.78 16.55
#